data_AF-A0A9D5QAX4-F1
#
_entry.id   AF-A0A9D5QAX4-F1
#
_cell.length_a   1.000
_cell.length_b   1.000
_cell.length_c   1.000
_cell.angle_alpha   90.00
_cell.angle_beta   90.00
_cell.angle_gamma   90.00
#
_symmetry.space_group_name_H-M   'P 1'
#
loop_
_entity.id
_entity.type
_entity.pdbx_description
1 polymer ?
#
loop_
_entity_poly.entity_id
_entity_poly.type
_entity_poly.pdbx_seq_one_letter_code
_entity_poly.pdbx_strand_id
1 'polypeptide(L)'
;MEEAIRACEELFRVPRRVARVILPSIRARDVKAAAPGAVAELRKHTEDDALSRTRMIKRVIHARRALLKHIERREGKQRRGYAPAWGSDVYYWGDVVPRTLRLGQYLYYRGAISRRMLDDALEWQKRKRPMTGQIALRYRMISPRQFALLLYMQNEYALFGEAAKAHGILDDKELKKIFEAQKRYQCRIGDYFVQMGVIPRERMDDYHNDLCEHNMIHAA
;
A
#
# COMPACT_ATOMS: atom_id res chain seq x y z
N MET A 1 17.81 -1.70 -2.47
CA MET A 1 16.69 -2.32 -1.74
C MET A 1 17.20 -3.04 -0.49
N GLU A 2 18.26 -3.85 -0.59
CA GLU A 2 18.85 -4.56 0.55
C GLU A 2 19.39 -3.68 1.70
N GLU A 3 19.90 -2.49 1.38
CA GLU A 3 20.29 -1.51 2.41
C GLU A 3 19.09 -1.00 3.24
N ALA A 4 17.94 -0.77 2.59
CA ALA A 4 16.73 -0.30 3.24
C ALA A 4 16.05 -1.39 4.08
N ILE A 5 16.18 -2.66 3.66
CA ILE A 5 15.72 -3.81 4.44
C ILE A 5 16.53 -3.91 5.74
N ARG A 6 17.86 -3.89 5.67
CA ARG A 6 18.74 -3.91 6.84
C ARG A 6 18.49 -2.74 7.79
N ALA A 7 18.30 -1.54 7.23
CA ALA A 7 17.97 -0.37 8.03
C ALA A 7 16.60 -0.50 8.73
N CYS A 8 15.65 -1.22 8.13
CA CYS A 8 14.36 -1.52 8.73
C CYS A 8 14.47 -2.54 9.87
N GLU A 9 15.33 -3.57 9.71
CA GLU A 9 15.64 -4.53 10.77
C GLU A 9 16.24 -3.83 11.98
N GLU A 10 17.21 -2.95 11.76
CA GLU A 10 17.91 -2.23 12.84
C GLU A 10 17.01 -1.22 13.54
N LEU A 11 16.21 -0.44 12.80
CA LEU A 11 15.41 0.63 13.38
C LEU A 11 14.15 0.13 14.10
N PHE A 12 13.49 -0.89 13.55
CA PHE A 12 12.24 -1.43 14.09
C PHE A 12 12.44 -2.73 14.89
N ARG A 13 13.69 -3.24 14.98
CA ARG A 13 14.04 -4.51 15.63
C ARG A 13 13.18 -5.68 15.14
N VAL A 14 12.97 -5.74 13.82
CA VAL A 14 12.18 -6.78 13.15
C VAL A 14 13.06 -7.71 12.32
N PRO A 15 12.70 -9.00 12.17
CA PRO A 15 13.42 -9.91 11.27
C PRO A 15 13.36 -9.47 9.80
N ARG A 16 14.38 -9.81 9.00
CA ARG A 16 14.50 -9.48 7.56
C ARG A 16 13.25 -9.76 6.73
N ARG A 17 12.59 -10.90 6.97
CA ARG A 17 11.35 -11.27 6.27
C ARG A 17 10.24 -10.24 6.53
N VAL A 18 10.10 -9.78 7.77
CA VAL A 18 9.12 -8.77 8.16
C VAL A 18 9.50 -7.41 7.58
N ALA A 19 10.78 -7.03 7.67
CA ALA A 19 11.31 -5.81 7.07
C ALA A 19 10.97 -5.70 5.58
N ARG A 20 11.12 -6.78 4.80
CA ARG A 20 10.74 -6.81 3.37
C ARG A 20 9.27 -6.51 3.12
N VAL A 21 8.38 -6.99 3.99
CA VAL A 21 6.92 -6.83 3.84
C VAL A 21 6.45 -5.43 4.24
N ILE A 22 7.05 -4.85 5.29
CA ILE A 22 6.62 -3.54 5.81
C ILE A 22 7.26 -2.36 5.07
N LEU A 23 8.47 -2.53 4.52
CA LEU A 23 9.23 -1.47 3.87
C LEU A 23 8.45 -0.70 2.78
N PRO A 24 7.62 -1.32 1.91
CA PRO A 24 6.80 -0.60 0.94
C PRO A 24 5.74 0.32 1.58
N SER A 25 5.35 0.07 2.83
CA SER A 25 4.24 0.77 3.52
C SER A 25 4.72 1.78 4.56
N ILE A 26 5.98 1.69 5.01
CA ILE A 26 6.58 2.63 5.95
C ILE A 26 6.63 4.03 5.34
N ARG A 27 6.16 5.03 6.09
CA ARG A 27 6.20 6.45 5.71
C ARG A 27 7.26 7.19 6.53
N ALA A 28 7.66 8.37 6.04
CA ALA A 28 8.67 9.19 6.70
C ALA A 28 8.32 9.52 8.17
N ARG A 29 7.02 9.67 8.49
CA ARG A 29 6.55 9.91 9.87
C ARG A 29 6.83 8.74 10.81
N ASP A 30 6.71 7.51 10.32
CA ASP A 30 6.86 6.30 11.12
C ASP A 30 8.35 6.09 11.47
N VAL A 31 9.24 6.38 10.52
CA VAL A 31 10.71 6.39 10.70
C VAL A 31 11.15 7.49 11.67
N LYS A 32 10.54 8.68 11.59
CA LYS A 32 10.83 9.80 12.50
C LYS A 32 10.39 9.52 13.94
N ALA A 33 9.29 8.78 14.12
CA ALA A 33 8.78 8.40 15.45
C ALA A 33 9.58 7.26 16.11
N ALA A 34 10.12 6.31 15.33
CA ALA A 34 10.84 5.15 15.85
C ALA A 34 12.26 5.48 16.37
N ALA A 35 12.96 6.42 15.74
CA ALA A 35 14.37 6.68 16.06
C ALA A 35 14.64 7.21 17.48
N PRO A 36 13.84 8.14 18.04
CA PRO A 36 14.05 8.61 19.42
C PRO A 36 13.88 7.48 20.46
N GLY A 37 12.91 6.59 20.25
CA GLY A 37 12.66 5.44 21.14
C GLY A 37 13.83 4.45 21.13
N ALA A 38 14.33 4.09 19.95
CA ALA A 38 15.48 3.19 19.82
C ALA A 38 16.76 3.75 20.46
N VAL A 39 17.00 5.07 20.34
CA VAL A 39 18.15 5.74 20.98
C VAL A 39 17.97 5.83 22.50
N ALA A 40 16.75 6.06 22.98
CA ALA A 40 16.45 6.10 24.42
C ALA A 40 16.63 4.73 25.09
N GLU A 41 16.23 3.64 24.45
CA GLU A 41 16.47 2.27 24.95
C GLU A 41 17.97 1.96 25.05
N LEU A 42 18.77 2.33 24.04
CA LEU A 42 20.22 2.12 24.06
C LEU A 42 20.94 2.93 25.16
N ARG A 43 20.33 4.01 25.66
CA ARG A 43 20.85 4.79 26.79
C ARG A 43 20.51 4.18 28.15
N LYS A 44 19.50 3.32 28.24
CA LYS A 44 19.05 2.67 29.48
C LYS A 44 19.87 1.42 29.84
N HIS A 45 20.54 0.80 28.87
CA HIS A 45 21.43 -0.32 29.14
C HIS A 45 22.80 0.20 29.61
N THR A 46 23.03 0.08 30.92
CA THR A 46 24.15 0.68 31.65
C THR A 46 25.46 -0.11 31.53
N GLU A 47 25.42 -1.36 31.08
CA GLU A 47 26.53 -2.33 31.16
C GLU A 47 27.49 -2.32 29.95
N ASP A 48 27.11 -1.76 28.80
CA ASP A 48 27.97 -1.76 27.61
C ASP A 48 29.04 -0.66 27.67
N ASP A 49 30.26 -0.95 27.24
CA ASP A 49 31.35 0.02 27.04
C ASP A 49 30.86 1.28 26.28
N ALA A 50 31.34 2.46 26.69
CA ALA A 50 30.93 3.75 26.11
C ALA A 50 31.21 3.84 24.59
N LEU A 51 32.24 3.13 24.13
CA LEU A 51 32.59 3.00 22.71
C LEU A 51 31.58 2.14 21.94
N SER A 52 31.04 1.08 22.56
CA SER A 52 29.97 0.25 22.02
C SER A 52 28.65 1.01 21.88
N ARG A 53 28.25 1.79 22.90
CA ARG A 53 27.06 2.64 22.86
C ARG A 53 27.11 3.68 21.73
N THR A 54 28.27 4.32 21.57
CA THR A 54 28.49 5.31 20.51
C THR A 54 28.36 4.68 19.11
N ARG A 55 28.87 3.46 18.92
CA ARG A 55 28.69 2.70 17.66
C ARG A 55 27.23 2.33 17.42
N MET A 56 26.51 1.87 18.44
CA MET A 56 25.09 1.49 18.31
C MET A 56 24.20 2.70 17.96
N ILE A 57 24.41 3.85 18.61
CA ILE A 57 23.68 5.09 18.29
C ILE A 57 23.98 5.53 16.84
N LYS A 58 25.23 5.47 16.40
CA LYS A 58 25.61 5.76 15.00
C LYS A 58 24.89 4.85 14.00
N ARG A 59 24.71 3.56 14.32
CA ARG A 59 23.95 2.61 13.49
C ARG A 59 22.47 3.01 13.37
N VAL A 60 21.81 3.35 14.49
CA VAL A 60 20.40 3.79 14.46
C VAL A 60 20.23 5.08 13.63
N ILE A 61 21.14 6.03 13.76
CA ILE A 61 21.13 7.26 12.96
C ILE A 61 21.34 6.95 11.48
N HIS A 62 22.28 6.06 11.15
CA HIS A 62 22.52 5.62 9.78
C HIS A 62 21.30 4.90 9.19
N ALA A 63 20.69 3.98 9.94
CA ALA A 63 19.49 3.25 9.53
C ALA A 63 18.32 4.20 9.25
N ARG A 64 18.07 5.16 10.15
CA ARG A 64 17.06 6.21 9.94
C ARG A 64 17.32 6.99 8.65
N ARG A 65 18.57 7.40 8.41
CA ARG A 65 18.95 8.17 7.21
C ARG A 65 18.75 7.35 5.92
N ALA A 66 19.15 6.09 5.93
CA ALA A 66 18.99 5.17 4.81
C ALA A 66 17.51 4.94 4.48
N LEU A 67 16.66 4.75 5.49
CA LEU A 67 15.21 4.61 5.30
C LEU A 67 14.56 5.87 4.77
N LEU A 68 14.88 7.05 5.32
CA LEU A 68 14.35 8.31 4.82
C LEU A 68 14.77 8.56 3.37
N LYS A 69 16.03 8.31 3.02
CA LYS A 69 16.53 8.40 1.65
C LYS A 69 15.85 7.40 0.70
N HIS A 70 15.54 6.20 1.18
CA HIS A 70 14.81 5.20 0.41
C HIS A 70 13.36 5.62 0.18
N ILE A 71 12.68 6.14 1.21
CA ILE A 71 11.31 6.67 1.14
C ILE A 71 11.27 7.88 0.20
N GLU A 72 12.22 8.79 0.31
CA GLU A 72 12.33 9.97 -0.56
C GLU A 72 12.61 9.59 -2.01
N ARG A 73 13.47 8.60 -2.27
CA ARG A 73 13.67 8.05 -3.63
C ARG A 73 12.42 7.36 -4.16
N ARG A 74 11.68 6.65 -3.31
CA ARG A 74 10.41 5.99 -3.65
C ARG A 74 9.35 7.03 -3.97
N GLU A 75 9.13 8.00 -3.09
CA GLU A 75 8.16 9.09 -3.23
C GLU A 75 8.56 10.09 -4.33
N GLY A 76 9.86 10.30 -4.54
CA GLY A 76 10.41 11.08 -5.64
C GLY A 76 10.28 10.40 -7.00
N LYS A 77 10.47 9.07 -7.09
CA LYS A 77 10.05 8.27 -8.26
C LYS A 77 8.53 8.23 -8.40
N GLN A 78 7.76 8.33 -7.31
CA GLN A 78 6.31 8.43 -7.34
C GLN A 78 5.82 9.77 -7.92
N ARG A 79 6.59 10.85 -7.71
CA ARG A 79 6.34 12.18 -8.29
C ARG A 79 6.90 12.36 -9.71
N ARG A 80 8.03 11.71 -10.05
CA ARG A 80 8.65 11.78 -11.40
C ARG A 80 8.23 10.65 -12.34
N GLY A 81 7.72 9.54 -11.83
CA GLY A 81 7.30 8.37 -12.60
C GLY A 81 5.86 8.44 -13.13
N TYR A 82 5.23 9.61 -13.03
CA TYR A 82 3.92 9.92 -13.61
C TYR A 82 4.03 11.06 -14.63
N ALA A 83 5.11 11.09 -15.39
CA ALA A 83 5.06 11.71 -16.71
C ALA A 83 4.66 10.58 -17.68
N PRO A 84 3.42 10.55 -18.21
CA PRO A 84 3.03 9.49 -19.13
C PRO A 84 3.93 9.59 -20.37
N ALA A 85 4.60 8.50 -20.73
CA ALA A 85 5.29 8.41 -22.00
C ALA A 85 4.24 8.12 -23.09
N TRP A 86 3.62 9.17 -23.62
CA TRP A 86 2.50 9.15 -24.58
C TRP A 86 2.83 8.57 -25.98
N GLY A 87 3.82 7.68 -26.10
CA GLY A 87 4.39 7.29 -27.39
C GLY A 87 3.90 5.97 -28.00
N SER A 88 3.17 5.11 -27.28
CA SER A 88 2.72 3.80 -27.82
C SER A 88 1.48 3.24 -27.10
N ASP A 89 0.44 4.04 -27.01
CA ASP A 89 -0.80 3.65 -26.33
C ASP A 89 -1.81 3.09 -27.32
N VAL A 90 -2.22 1.83 -27.11
CA VAL A 90 -3.26 1.17 -27.91
C VAL A 90 -4.62 1.58 -27.35
N TYR A 91 -5.37 2.32 -28.17
CA TYR A 91 -6.76 2.67 -27.94
C TYR A 91 -7.69 1.67 -28.62
N TYR A 92 -8.89 1.50 -28.08
CA TYR A 92 -9.92 0.70 -28.72
C TYR A 92 -10.67 1.55 -29.75
N TRP A 93 -10.95 0.97 -30.92
CA TRP A 93 -11.55 1.64 -32.08
C TRP A 93 -12.75 0.86 -32.65
N GLY A 94 -13.48 0.13 -31.81
CA GLY A 94 -14.67 -0.62 -32.21
C GLY A 94 -15.92 -0.18 -31.45
N ASP A 95 -17.01 -0.91 -31.65
CA ASP A 95 -18.25 -0.70 -30.90
C ASP A 95 -18.12 -1.14 -29.45
N VAL A 96 -18.85 -0.45 -28.57
CA VAL A 96 -18.91 -0.83 -27.15
C VAL A 96 -19.59 -2.18 -27.04
N VAL A 97 -18.96 -3.11 -26.32
CA VAL A 97 -19.46 -4.48 -26.19
C VAL A 97 -20.87 -4.49 -25.56
N PRO A 98 -21.85 -5.21 -26.15
CA PRO A 98 -23.26 -5.21 -25.70
C PRO A 98 -23.47 -6.12 -24.48
N ARG A 99 -22.81 -5.77 -23.37
CA ARG A 99 -22.92 -6.41 -22.07
C ARG A 99 -22.74 -5.38 -20.97
N THR A 100 -23.08 -5.73 -19.73
CA THR A 100 -22.75 -4.87 -18.59
C THR A 100 -21.24 -4.72 -18.42
N LEU A 101 -20.79 -3.48 -18.21
CA LEU A 101 -19.39 -3.11 -18.09
C LEU A 101 -19.13 -2.42 -16.75
N ARG A 102 -17.88 -2.52 -16.28
CA ARG A 102 -17.37 -1.66 -15.21
C ARG A 102 -16.82 -0.37 -15.83
N LEU A 103 -16.84 0.73 -15.08
CA LEU A 103 -16.36 2.05 -15.54
C LEU A 103 -15.03 2.00 -16.30
N GLY A 104 -14.00 1.37 -15.75
CA GLY A 104 -12.71 1.28 -16.44
C GLY A 104 -12.77 0.54 -17.78
N GLN A 105 -13.59 -0.51 -17.89
CA GLN A 105 -13.80 -1.23 -19.16
C GLN A 105 -14.58 -0.37 -20.15
N TYR A 106 -15.62 0.30 -19.68
CA TYR A 106 -16.44 1.20 -20.48
C TYR A 106 -15.61 2.36 -21.06
N LEU A 107 -14.81 3.03 -20.24
CA LEU A 107 -13.90 4.09 -20.69
C LEU A 107 -12.90 3.58 -21.74
N TYR A 108 -12.40 2.35 -21.58
CA TYR A 108 -11.51 1.74 -22.57
C TYR A 108 -12.25 1.48 -23.90
N TYR A 109 -13.42 0.85 -23.86
CA TYR A 109 -14.22 0.56 -25.07
C TYR A 109 -14.80 1.81 -25.73
N ARG A 110 -14.96 2.92 -25.01
CA ARG A 110 -15.31 4.24 -25.58
C ARG A 110 -14.12 4.98 -26.19
N GLY A 111 -12.91 4.40 -26.13
CA GLY A 111 -11.68 5.05 -26.58
C GLY A 111 -11.25 6.24 -25.70
N ALA A 112 -11.86 6.43 -24.53
CA ALA A 112 -11.55 7.54 -23.63
C ALA A 112 -10.22 7.33 -22.87
N ILE A 113 -9.77 6.09 -22.72
CA ILE A 113 -8.50 5.71 -22.11
C ILE A 113 -7.83 4.58 -22.92
N SER A 114 -6.51 4.51 -22.88
CA SER A 114 -5.75 3.39 -23.45
C SER A 114 -5.79 2.15 -22.56
N ARG A 115 -5.40 0.99 -23.13
CA ARG A 115 -5.27 -0.24 -22.32
C ARG A 115 -4.26 -0.09 -21.18
N ARG A 116 -3.14 0.58 -21.44
CA ARG A 116 -2.11 0.84 -20.42
C ARG A 116 -2.64 1.72 -19.30
N MET A 117 -3.39 2.76 -19.63
CA MET A 117 -3.99 3.65 -18.62
C MET A 117 -5.00 2.91 -17.74
N LEU A 118 -5.75 1.95 -18.30
CA LEU A 118 -6.62 1.06 -17.52
C LEU A 118 -5.81 0.16 -16.58
N ASP A 119 -4.74 -0.46 -17.08
CA ASP A 119 -3.88 -1.33 -16.27
C ASP A 119 -3.21 -0.54 -15.12
N ASP A 120 -2.74 0.69 -15.39
CA ASP A 120 -2.18 1.59 -14.39
C ASP A 120 -3.23 2.01 -13.33
N ALA A 121 -4.46 2.31 -13.76
CA ALA A 121 -5.55 2.65 -12.86
C ALA A 121 -5.91 1.50 -11.91
N LEU A 122 -5.92 0.27 -12.43
CA LEU A 122 -6.15 -0.95 -11.65
C LEU A 122 -5.00 -1.19 -10.66
N GLU A 123 -3.75 -0.99 -11.08
CA GLU A 123 -2.62 -1.10 -10.16
C GLU A 123 -2.65 -0.02 -9.08
N TRP A 124 -2.99 1.23 -9.44
CA TRP A 124 -3.18 2.32 -8.51
C TRP A 124 -4.27 1.99 -7.47
N GLN A 125 -5.40 1.47 -7.91
CA GLN A 125 -6.51 1.08 -7.03
C GLN A 125 -6.08 -0.03 -6.06
N LYS A 126 -5.36 -1.05 -6.57
CA LYS A 126 -4.83 -2.15 -5.77
C LYS A 126 -3.85 -1.65 -4.69
N ARG A 127 -2.93 -0.75 -5.05
CA ARG A 127 -1.92 -0.19 -4.12
C ARG A 127 -2.53 0.66 -3.01
N LYS A 128 -3.68 1.30 -3.26
CA LYS A 128 -4.37 2.15 -2.28
C LYS A 128 -5.10 1.34 -1.19
N ARG A 129 -5.38 0.05 -1.42
CA ARG A 129 -6.03 -0.85 -0.47
C ARG A 129 -4.98 -1.59 0.37
N PRO A 130 -4.73 -1.20 1.64
CA PRO A 130 -3.76 -1.89 2.47
C PRO A 130 -4.22 -3.31 2.79
N MET A 131 -3.26 -4.20 3.02
CA MET A 131 -3.56 -5.58 3.41
C MET A 131 -4.17 -5.61 4.82
N THR A 132 -5.00 -6.62 5.09
CA THR A 132 -5.73 -6.81 6.37
C THR A 132 -4.80 -6.68 7.58
N GLY A 133 -3.66 -7.37 7.58
CA GLY A 133 -2.71 -7.29 8.68
C GLY A 133 -1.97 -5.95 8.81
N GLN A 134 -1.81 -5.20 7.72
CA GLN A 134 -1.27 -3.83 7.79
C GLN A 134 -2.27 -2.86 8.42
N ILE A 135 -3.57 -3.06 8.17
CA ILE A 135 -4.63 -2.28 8.82
C ILE A 135 -4.67 -2.61 10.31
N ALA A 136 -4.59 -3.90 10.67
CA ALA A 136 -4.54 -4.34 12.07
C ALA A 136 -3.37 -3.71 12.84
N LEU A 137 -2.17 -3.68 12.25
CA LEU A 137 -1.00 -2.98 12.82
C LEU A 137 -1.25 -1.48 12.99
N ARG A 138 -1.80 -0.83 11.95
CA ARG A 138 -2.06 0.61 11.98
C ARG A 138 -3.08 1.00 13.05
N TYR A 139 -4.05 0.14 13.31
CA TYR A 139 -5.06 0.34 14.35
C TYR A 139 -4.60 -0.14 15.73
N ARG A 140 -3.34 -0.60 15.86
CA ARG A 140 -2.77 -1.14 17.09
C ARG A 140 -3.54 -2.33 17.67
N MET A 141 -4.27 -3.05 16.83
CA MET A 141 -5.02 -4.25 17.20
C MET A 141 -4.09 -5.45 17.35
N ILE A 142 -2.96 -5.41 16.64
CA ILE A 142 -1.86 -6.37 16.79
C ILE A 142 -0.54 -5.62 16.93
N SER A 143 0.39 -6.21 17.66
CA SER A 143 1.78 -5.76 17.74
C SER A 143 2.60 -6.23 16.53
N PRO A 144 3.75 -5.58 16.24
CA PRO A 144 4.68 -6.07 15.21
C PRO A 144 5.12 -7.52 15.43
N ARG A 145 5.25 -7.95 16.70
CA ARG A 145 5.59 -9.33 17.05
C ARG A 145 4.46 -10.31 16.70
N GLN A 146 3.22 -9.98 17.07
CA GLN A 146 2.04 -10.79 16.69
C GLN A 146 1.84 -10.84 15.18
N PHE A 147 2.08 -9.73 14.48
CA PHE A 147 2.02 -9.70 13.02
C PHE A 147 3.06 -10.63 12.37
N ALA A 148 4.30 -10.61 12.85
CA ALA A 148 5.35 -11.51 12.37
C ALA A 148 5.01 -12.99 12.63
N LEU A 149 4.45 -13.29 13.81
CA LEU A 149 3.99 -14.63 14.18
C LEU A 149 2.88 -15.10 13.22
N LEU A 150 1.89 -14.25 12.95
CA LEU A 150 0.81 -14.57 12.01
C LEU A 150 1.29 -14.79 10.58
N LEU A 151 2.28 -14.01 10.10
CA LEU A 151 2.88 -14.25 8.79
C LEU A 151 3.67 -15.55 8.72
N TYR A 152 4.29 -15.97 9.82
CA TYR A 152 4.98 -17.26 9.89
C TYR A 152 3.96 -18.42 9.85
N MET A 153 2.87 -18.29 10.60
CA MET A 153 1.79 -19.28 10.70
C MET A 153 0.88 -19.32 9.46
N GLN A 154 0.86 -18.28 8.62
CA GLN A 154 0.07 -18.28 7.39
C GLN A 154 0.44 -19.42 6.42
N ASN A 155 1.58 -20.08 6.58
CA ASN A 155 1.85 -21.30 5.79
C ASN A 155 0.91 -22.46 6.15
N GLU A 156 0.34 -22.47 7.36
CA GLU A 156 -0.59 -23.48 7.86
C GLU A 156 -2.07 -23.10 7.63
N TYR A 157 -2.36 -21.83 7.30
CA TYR A 157 -3.72 -21.31 7.09
C TYR A 157 -3.84 -20.58 5.75
N ALA A 158 -4.94 -20.74 5.02
CA ALA A 158 -5.11 -20.11 3.71
C ALA A 158 -5.11 -18.56 3.79
N LEU A 159 -5.67 -17.99 4.86
CA LEU A 159 -5.86 -16.55 5.00
C LEU A 159 -5.34 -15.99 6.33
N PHE A 160 -4.80 -14.76 6.30
CA PHE A 160 -4.33 -14.03 7.49
C PHE A 160 -5.40 -13.92 8.59
N GLY A 161 -6.65 -13.69 8.22
CA GLY A 161 -7.75 -13.56 9.18
C GLY A 161 -8.06 -14.86 9.90
N GLU A 162 -7.95 -16.00 9.20
CA GLU A 162 -8.16 -17.33 9.77
C GLU A 162 -7.05 -17.65 10.77
N ALA A 163 -5.78 -17.42 10.39
CA ALA A 163 -4.65 -17.56 11.32
C ALA A 163 -4.81 -16.68 12.57
N ALA A 164 -5.25 -15.42 12.39
CA ALA A 164 -5.45 -14.50 13.51
C ALA A 164 -6.55 -14.95 14.47
N LYS A 165 -7.64 -15.52 13.93
CA LYS A 165 -8.73 -16.06 14.72
C LYS A 165 -8.34 -17.36 15.42
N ALA A 166 -7.69 -18.28 14.72
CA ALA A 166 -7.28 -19.58 15.26
C ALA A 166 -6.34 -19.44 16.47
N HIS A 167 -5.48 -18.41 16.48
CA HIS A 167 -4.55 -18.13 17.58
C HIS A 167 -5.08 -17.14 18.62
N GLY A 168 -6.36 -16.75 18.55
CA GLY A 168 -6.97 -15.81 19.50
C GLY A 168 -6.32 -14.42 19.51
N ILE A 169 -5.62 -14.04 18.45
CA ILE A 169 -4.96 -12.74 18.33
C ILE A 169 -5.96 -11.67 17.90
N LEU A 170 -6.93 -12.03 17.06
CA LEU A 170 -8.04 -11.17 16.67
C LEU A 170 -9.36 -11.94 16.80
N ASP A 171 -10.38 -11.28 17.34
CA ASP A 171 -11.74 -11.81 17.35
C ASP A 171 -12.53 -11.45 16.07
N ASP A 172 -13.75 -11.98 15.94
CA ASP A 172 -14.62 -11.70 14.79
C ASP A 172 -15.03 -10.22 14.68
N LYS A 173 -15.21 -9.53 15.81
CA LYS A 173 -15.59 -8.11 15.83
C LYS A 173 -14.42 -7.24 15.34
N GLU A 174 -13.22 -7.60 15.72
CA GLU A 174 -11.98 -6.97 15.32
C GLU A 174 -11.67 -7.18 13.84
N LEU A 175 -11.80 -8.42 13.35
CA LEU A 175 -11.69 -8.73 11.92
C LEU A 175 -12.72 -7.95 11.11
N LYS A 176 -13.97 -7.86 11.58
CA LYS A 176 -15.01 -7.06 10.93
C LYS A 176 -14.62 -5.58 10.83
N LYS A 177 -14.10 -4.98 11.91
CA LYS A 177 -13.58 -3.60 11.89
C LYS A 177 -12.46 -3.41 10.87
N ILE A 178 -11.55 -4.38 10.77
CA ILE A 178 -10.46 -4.35 9.80
C ILE A 178 -11.01 -4.42 8.36
N PHE A 179 -11.98 -5.29 8.08
CA PHE A 179 -12.59 -5.39 6.76
C PHE A 179 -13.38 -4.13 6.39
N GLU A 180 -14.12 -3.54 7.32
CA GLU A 180 -14.80 -2.27 7.12
C GLU A 180 -13.80 -1.14 6.83
N ALA A 181 -12.71 -1.06 7.59
CA ALA A 181 -11.64 -0.12 7.32
C ALA A 181 -11.01 -0.36 5.94
N GLN A 182 -10.80 -1.63 5.55
CA GLN A 182 -10.26 -1.99 4.26
C GLN A 182 -11.17 -1.55 3.11
N LYS A 183 -12.49 -1.71 3.26
CA LYS A 183 -13.49 -1.19 2.31
C LYS A 183 -13.42 0.32 2.16
N ARG A 184 -13.18 1.07 3.24
CA ARG A 184 -13.01 2.55 3.17
C ARG A 184 -11.77 2.98 2.38
N TYR A 185 -10.77 2.12 2.23
CA TYR A 185 -9.60 2.40 1.38
C TYR A 185 -9.84 2.08 -0.11
N GLN A 186 -11.00 1.54 -0.47
CA GLN A 186 -11.36 1.31 -1.86
C GLN A 186 -11.64 2.66 -2.54
N CYS A 187 -10.64 3.17 -3.28
CA CYS A 187 -10.83 4.33 -4.14
C CYS A 187 -11.61 3.93 -5.40
N ARG A 188 -12.36 4.89 -5.96
CA ARG A 188 -13.04 4.68 -7.25
C ARG A 188 -12.00 4.74 -8.35
N ILE A 189 -12.10 3.84 -9.33
CA ILE A 189 -11.15 3.83 -10.45
C ILE A 189 -11.23 5.14 -11.27
N GLY A 190 -12.39 5.80 -11.31
CA GLY A 190 -12.56 7.12 -11.93
C GLY A 190 -11.70 8.22 -11.29
N ASP A 191 -11.48 8.16 -9.97
CA ASP A 191 -10.65 9.16 -9.27
C ASP A 191 -9.21 9.18 -9.77
N TYR A 192 -8.72 8.04 -10.25
CA TYR A 192 -7.40 7.95 -10.85
C TYR A 192 -7.27 8.84 -12.08
N PHE A 193 -8.21 8.72 -13.03
CA PHE A 193 -8.16 9.47 -14.28
C PHE A 193 -8.35 10.97 -14.06
N VAL A 194 -9.16 11.36 -13.06
CA VAL A 194 -9.32 12.76 -12.65
C VAL A 194 -8.04 13.29 -11.99
N GLN A 195 -7.45 12.54 -11.05
CA GLN A 195 -6.22 12.97 -10.35
C GLN A 195 -5.00 13.08 -11.28
N MET A 196 -4.93 12.24 -12.30
CA MET A 196 -3.85 12.27 -13.30
C MET A 196 -4.11 13.26 -14.44
N GLY A 197 -5.21 14.02 -14.39
CA GLY A 197 -5.55 15.01 -15.41
C GLY A 197 -5.92 14.41 -16.77
N VAL A 198 -6.24 13.12 -16.82
CA VAL A 198 -6.61 12.42 -18.05
C VAL A 198 -8.05 12.77 -18.45
N ILE A 199 -8.96 12.74 -17.49
CA ILE A 199 -10.38 13.04 -17.71
C ILE A 199 -10.77 14.12 -16.70
N PRO A 200 -11.27 15.29 -17.13
CA PRO A 200 -11.83 16.30 -16.25
C PRO A 200 -12.97 15.74 -15.39
N ARG A 201 -13.16 16.26 -14.19
CA ARG A 201 -14.19 15.74 -13.27
C ARG A 201 -15.60 15.77 -13.88
N GLU A 202 -15.96 16.87 -14.53
CA GLU A 202 -17.26 17.05 -15.20
C GLU A 202 -17.50 15.91 -16.22
N ARG A 203 -16.51 15.67 -17.09
CA ARG A 203 -16.59 14.61 -18.11
C ARG A 203 -16.63 13.20 -17.53
N MET A 204 -16.07 12.99 -16.34
CA MET A 204 -16.15 11.70 -15.64
C MET A 204 -17.58 11.42 -15.14
N ASP A 205 -18.31 12.46 -14.73
CA ASP A 205 -19.70 12.32 -14.31
C ASP A 205 -20.60 11.98 -15.52
N ASP A 206 -20.34 12.59 -16.69
CA ASP A 206 -21.01 12.22 -17.95
C ASP A 206 -20.76 10.74 -18.30
N TYR A 207 -19.51 10.27 -18.26
CA TYR A 207 -19.20 8.86 -18.51
C TYR A 207 -19.85 7.90 -17.51
N HIS A 208 -20.10 8.36 -16.28
CA HIS A 208 -20.83 7.60 -15.29
C HIS A 208 -22.31 7.45 -15.66
N ASN A 209 -22.94 8.51 -16.16
CA ASN A 209 -24.32 8.48 -16.62
C ASN A 209 -24.47 7.61 -17.87
N ASP A 210 -23.62 7.81 -18.88
CA ASP A 210 -23.62 6.97 -20.10
C ASP A 210 -23.45 5.49 -19.76
N LEU A 211 -22.59 5.17 -18.79
CA LEU A 211 -22.38 3.79 -18.32
C LEU A 211 -23.65 3.22 -17.69
N CYS A 212 -24.36 4.00 -16.87
CA CYS A 212 -25.60 3.57 -16.25
C CYS A 212 -26.65 3.24 -17.32
N GLU A 213 -26.82 4.10 -18.32
CA GLU A 213 -27.74 3.87 -19.44
C GLU A 213 -27.34 2.62 -20.25
N HIS A 214 -26.06 2.48 -20.62
CA HIS A 214 -25.53 1.30 -21.29
C HIS A 214 -25.82 0.03 -20.49
N ASN A 215 -25.51 0.04 -19.19
CA ASN A 215 -25.72 -1.12 -18.33
C ASN A 215 -27.20 -1.43 -18.13
N MET A 216 -28.10 -0.44 -18.14
CA MET A 216 -29.55 -0.65 -18.08
C MET A 216 -30.06 -1.38 -19.32
N ILE A 217 -29.57 -1.01 -20.51
CA ILE A 217 -29.96 -1.67 -21.78
C ILE A 217 -29.49 -3.13 -21.81
N HIS A 218 -28.35 -3.42 -21.18
CA HIS A 218 -27.69 -4.73 -21.24
C HIS A 218 -27.76 -5.54 -19.95
N ALA A 219 -28.59 -5.14 -18.98
CA ALA A 219 -28.86 -5.90 -17.76
C ALA A 219 -29.91 -6.99 -18.08
N ALA A 220 -29.42 -8.20 -18.39
CA ALA A 220 -30.22 -9.42 -18.53
C ALA A 220 -29.96 -10.36 -17.36
#